data_AF-A0A3D0YXU6-F1
#
_entry.id   AF-A0A3D0YXU6-F1
#
_cell.length_a   1.000
_cell.length_b   1.000
_cell.length_c   1.000
_cell.angle_alpha   90.00
_cell.angle_beta   90.00
_cell.angle_gamma   90.00
#
_symmetry.space_group_name_H-M   'P 1'
#
loop_
_entity.id
_entity.type
_entity.pdbx_description
1 polymer ?
#
loop_
_entity_poly.entity_id
_entity_poly.type
_entity_poly.pdbx_seq_one_letter_code
_entity_poly.pdbx_strand_id
1 'polypeptide(L)'
;MEKMPPVSSGGGSRVSRPRRHNPMPLLVWSSLSILTLGMIALILISFSPPSLGLLFEEYPDNRVHGFETLQLAGKYLRLDITGGRIIPVLRAGQVGGAVILGRGSYRVELPPEAAVQFTALTGLDVLEDGIRAVYLPLDYQGLQDLKAMAGAQAIEDPAAVETARAVLARNRDDPGLLRIFGVVRRFAAGPKSLTRIEGYGYPEVYYSEGVRVELVVPSLGPGGRFQLDPPEQPGGFFATPATPPLSWPVAAGVFAIGISLLLAAVFALTAELDPAPTHPPASRGALLVLLASLPLLEVGGRSLLPPTVWTELGIYLVLAGASLRFARSAGWPLSYLGLHGRHFPRALLAGLILGTAMVLGAALAMPRGFQALGFTRFLCVSAGAVFIGGVLPEIYYRGLVQNALERYTGGGAAVLITAYIAATSRAVPLLLAGVPFSAIRWIEVAVTTPAALLIAGYLYHRTRSLAASATLQGLLALLPQILRF
;
A
#
# COMPACT_ATOMS: atom_id res chain seq x y z
N MET A 1 -57.54 -26.12 -62.90
CA MET A 1 -57.22 -24.79 -62.33
C MET A 1 -56.59 -25.01 -60.95
N GLU A 2 -55.28 -25.23 -60.93
CA GLU A 2 -54.49 -25.27 -59.69
C GLU A 2 -54.22 -23.83 -59.22
N LYS A 3 -54.57 -23.53 -57.97
CA LYS A 3 -54.16 -22.29 -57.30
C LYS A 3 -52.79 -22.50 -56.68
N MET A 4 -51.75 -21.94 -57.30
CA MET A 4 -50.45 -21.75 -56.66
C MET A 4 -50.58 -20.77 -55.47
N PRO A 5 -50.01 -21.08 -54.29
CA PRO A 5 -49.88 -20.11 -53.21
C PRO A 5 -48.76 -19.10 -53.52
N PRO A 6 -48.90 -17.83 -53.11
CA PRO A 6 -47.87 -16.82 -53.31
C PRO A 6 -46.69 -17.08 -52.35
N VAL A 7 -45.50 -17.20 -52.94
CA VAL A 7 -44.21 -17.10 -52.26
C VAL A 7 -44.06 -15.67 -51.75
N SER A 8 -44.26 -15.44 -50.44
CA SER A 8 -43.97 -14.15 -49.83
C SER A 8 -42.48 -14.07 -49.47
N SER A 9 -41.90 -13.00 -49.97
CA SER A 9 -40.51 -12.56 -49.88
C SER A 9 -39.90 -12.70 -48.49
N GLY A 10 -38.75 -13.38 -48.43
CA GLY A 10 -37.86 -13.36 -47.28
C GLY A 10 -37.48 -11.93 -46.91
N GLY A 11 -37.93 -11.50 -45.73
CA GLY A 11 -37.44 -10.30 -45.07
C GLY A 11 -35.96 -10.51 -44.74
N GLY A 12 -35.09 -10.03 -45.63
CA GLY A 12 -33.67 -9.93 -45.37
C GLY A 12 -33.46 -9.09 -44.12
N SER A 13 -33.12 -9.75 -43.02
CA SER A 13 -32.60 -9.09 -41.83
C SER A 13 -31.39 -8.29 -42.27
N ARG A 14 -31.52 -6.96 -42.29
CA ARG A 14 -30.38 -6.06 -42.42
C ARG A 14 -29.50 -6.34 -41.21
N VAL A 15 -28.51 -7.20 -41.40
CA VAL A 15 -27.35 -7.31 -40.52
C VAL A 15 -26.69 -5.93 -40.58
N SER A 16 -27.06 -5.07 -39.64
CA SER A 16 -26.38 -3.81 -39.39
C SER A 16 -24.94 -4.15 -39.06
N ARG A 17 -24.06 -4.06 -40.07
CA ARG A 17 -22.62 -4.16 -39.85
C ARG A 17 -22.27 -3.16 -38.74
N PRO A 18 -21.69 -3.59 -37.61
CA PRO A 18 -21.29 -2.67 -36.57
C PRO A 18 -20.36 -1.64 -37.20
N ARG A 19 -20.76 -0.37 -37.12
CA ARG A 19 -20.00 0.78 -37.61
C ARG A 19 -18.68 0.76 -36.84
N ARG A 20 -17.60 0.25 -37.45
CA ARG A 20 -16.25 0.28 -36.88
C ARG A 20 -15.95 1.74 -36.57
N HIS A 21 -16.04 2.11 -35.29
CA HIS A 21 -15.66 3.44 -34.86
C HIS A 21 -14.16 3.55 -35.13
N ASN A 22 -13.77 4.56 -35.91
CA ASN A 22 -12.36 4.86 -36.10
C ASN A 22 -11.80 5.28 -34.73
N PRO A 23 -10.84 4.54 -34.13
CA PRO A 23 -10.31 4.91 -32.83
C PRO A 23 -9.36 6.10 -32.91
N MET A 24 -8.93 6.52 -34.12
CA MET A 24 -7.93 7.57 -34.30
C MET A 24 -8.26 8.91 -33.61
N PRO A 25 -9.48 9.48 -33.73
CA PRO A 25 -9.79 10.72 -33.03
C PRO A 25 -9.72 10.55 -31.51
N LEU A 26 -10.20 9.43 -30.97
CA LEU A 26 -10.16 9.14 -29.54
C LEU A 26 -8.72 8.94 -29.04
N LEU A 27 -7.86 8.30 -29.84
CA LEU A 27 -6.43 8.18 -29.57
C LEU A 27 -5.76 9.55 -29.53
N VAL A 28 -5.98 10.40 -30.55
CA VAL A 28 -5.43 11.76 -30.59
C VAL A 28 -5.88 12.59 -29.40
N TRP A 29 -7.17 12.55 -29.06
CA TRP A 29 -7.69 13.25 -27.88
C TRP A 29 -7.09 12.70 -26.58
N SER A 30 -6.95 11.38 -26.45
CA SER A 30 -6.32 10.78 -25.27
C SER A 30 -4.86 11.18 -25.13
N SER A 31 -4.10 11.22 -26.23
CA SER A 31 -2.71 11.67 -26.24
C SER A 31 -2.59 13.16 -25.89
N LEU A 32 -3.47 14.00 -26.43
CA LEU A 32 -3.52 15.42 -26.11
C LEU A 32 -3.85 15.63 -24.62
N SER A 33 -4.87 14.93 -24.11
CA SER A 33 -5.19 14.96 -22.68
C SER A 33 -4.01 14.51 -21.82
N ILE A 34 -3.27 13.48 -22.23
CA ILE A 34 -2.06 13.02 -21.52
C ILE A 34 -1.02 14.15 -21.45
N LEU A 35 -0.75 14.83 -22.57
CA LEU A 35 0.19 15.95 -22.61
C LEU A 35 -0.27 17.12 -21.75
N THR A 36 -1.52 17.56 -21.90
CA THR A 36 -2.06 18.72 -21.17
C THR A 36 -2.11 18.46 -19.66
N LEU A 37 -2.64 17.31 -19.25
CA LEU A 37 -2.72 16.91 -17.85
C LEU A 37 -1.32 16.71 -17.25
N GLY A 38 -0.38 16.12 -18.01
CA GLY A 38 1.02 15.99 -17.60
C GLY A 38 1.68 17.33 -17.32
N MET A 39 1.45 18.32 -18.19
CA MET A 39 1.96 19.69 -17.98
C MET A 39 1.36 20.35 -16.73
N ILE A 40 0.05 20.20 -16.51
CA ILE A 40 -0.61 20.74 -15.30
C ILE A 40 -0.03 20.09 -14.03
N ALA A 41 0.17 18.77 -14.05
CA ALA A 41 0.80 18.07 -12.92
C ALA A 41 2.21 18.61 -12.65
N LEU A 42 3.05 18.77 -13.67
CA LEU A 42 4.41 19.31 -13.52
C LEU A 42 4.41 20.72 -12.93
N ILE A 43 3.48 21.58 -13.37
CA ILE A 43 3.31 22.93 -12.83
C ILE A 43 2.94 22.87 -11.34
N LEU A 44 1.93 22.08 -10.97
CA LEU A 44 1.49 21.91 -9.58
C LEU A 44 2.60 21.37 -8.67
N ILE A 45 3.36 20.39 -9.16
CA ILE A 45 4.50 19.80 -8.45
C ILE A 45 5.59 20.85 -8.21
N SER A 46 5.85 21.71 -9.20
CA SER A 46 6.86 22.77 -9.10
C SER A 46 6.49 23.84 -8.07
N PHE A 47 5.18 24.14 -7.91
CA PHE A 47 4.71 25.10 -6.92
C PHE A 47 4.69 24.57 -5.49
N SER A 48 4.58 23.24 -5.30
CA SER A 48 4.59 22.65 -3.96
C SER A 48 5.28 21.27 -3.96
N PRO A 49 6.62 21.20 -4.08
CA PRO A 49 7.35 19.93 -4.05
C PRO A 49 7.06 19.07 -2.80
N PRO A 50 6.89 19.63 -1.58
CA PRO A 50 6.55 18.85 -0.39
C PRO A 50 5.16 18.17 -0.45
N SER A 51 4.26 18.63 -1.32
CA SER A 51 2.89 18.09 -1.44
C SER A 51 2.83 16.65 -1.92
N LEU A 52 3.90 16.14 -2.53
CA LEU A 52 3.96 14.75 -3.00
C LEU A 52 4.47 13.80 -1.91
N GLY A 53 4.88 14.32 -0.76
CA GLY A 53 5.61 13.57 0.24
C GLY A 53 7.04 13.24 -0.21
N LEU A 54 7.87 12.83 0.72
CA LEU A 54 9.23 12.35 0.45
C LEU A 54 9.18 10.83 0.31
N LEU A 55 9.96 10.27 -0.62
CA LEU A 55 10.18 8.84 -0.68
C LEU A 55 10.75 8.36 0.67
N PHE A 56 10.12 7.35 1.27
CA PHE A 56 10.57 6.78 2.53
C PHE A 56 11.27 5.45 2.26
N GLU A 57 12.58 5.53 2.02
CA GLU A 57 13.47 4.36 1.96
C GLU A 57 14.56 4.52 3.01
N GLU A 58 14.52 3.66 4.03
CA GLU A 58 15.51 3.59 5.09
C GLU A 58 16.25 2.28 5.04
N TYR A 59 17.57 2.34 5.18
CA TYR A 59 18.43 1.19 5.23
C TYR A 59 19.55 1.39 6.25
N PRO A 60 19.98 0.34 6.95
CA PRO A 60 21.08 0.46 7.89
C PRO A 60 22.39 0.69 7.13
N ASP A 61 23.25 1.54 7.67
CA ASP A 61 24.64 1.64 7.26
C ASP A 61 25.39 0.37 7.71
N ASN A 62 26.48 0.03 7.02
CA ASN A 62 27.32 -1.11 7.38
C ASN A 62 28.23 -0.81 8.58
N ARG A 63 28.31 0.45 9.00
CA ARG A 63 29.11 0.89 10.15
C ARG A 63 28.33 0.64 11.43
N VAL A 64 28.87 -0.17 12.34
CA VAL A 64 28.28 -0.41 13.66
C VAL A 64 29.14 0.28 14.71
N HIS A 65 28.50 0.87 15.72
CA HIS A 65 29.20 1.51 16.83
C HIS A 65 28.79 0.86 18.15
N GLY A 66 29.72 0.21 18.85
CA GLY A 66 29.48 -0.39 20.16
C GLY A 66 29.62 0.64 21.29
N PHE A 67 28.82 0.49 22.34
CA PHE A 67 28.88 1.33 23.54
C PHE A 67 28.60 0.52 24.81
N GLU A 68 29.11 0.99 25.96
CA GLU A 68 28.92 0.33 27.25
C GLU A 68 27.63 0.76 27.95
N THR A 69 27.36 2.06 28.00
CA THR A 69 26.13 2.62 28.59
C THR A 69 25.62 3.77 27.74
N LEU A 70 24.31 3.88 27.62
CA LEU A 70 23.64 4.98 26.94
C LEU A 70 22.38 5.33 27.72
N GLN A 71 22.34 6.57 28.21
CA GLN A 71 21.19 7.14 28.88
C GLN A 71 20.64 8.27 28.02
N LEU A 72 19.39 8.13 27.57
CA LEU A 72 18.69 9.17 26.83
C LEU A 72 17.49 9.63 27.66
N ALA A 73 17.42 10.92 27.91
CA ALA A 73 16.30 11.54 28.60
C ALA A 73 15.63 12.56 27.69
N GLY A 74 14.37 12.29 27.36
CA GLY A 74 13.42 13.27 26.85
C GLY A 74 12.68 13.97 27.99
N LYS A 75 11.61 14.68 27.65
CA LYS A 75 10.75 15.38 28.61
C LYS A 75 9.97 14.41 29.49
N TYR A 76 9.47 13.32 28.90
CA TYR A 76 8.67 12.31 29.60
C TYR A 76 9.15 10.87 29.36
N LEU A 77 10.18 10.66 28.55
CA LEU A 77 10.73 9.33 28.28
C LEU A 77 12.18 9.26 28.74
N ARG A 78 12.51 8.24 29.52
CA ARG A 78 13.89 7.87 29.83
C ARG A 78 14.20 6.50 29.26
N LEU A 79 15.37 6.38 28.63
CA LEU A 79 15.93 5.15 28.11
C LEU A 79 17.28 4.92 28.81
N ASP A 80 17.47 3.74 29.38
CA ASP A 80 18.76 3.30 29.90
C ASP A 80 19.13 1.98 29.24
N ILE A 81 20.23 1.98 28.47
CA ILE A 81 20.68 0.85 27.68
C ILE A 81 22.13 0.54 28.04
N THR A 82 22.41 -0.73 28.30
CA THR A 82 23.74 -1.25 28.64
C THR A 82 24.23 -2.25 27.60
N GLY A 83 25.53 -2.21 27.30
CA GLY A 83 26.22 -3.12 26.37
C GLY A 83 25.60 -3.17 24.98
N GLY A 84 25.42 -2.03 24.34
CA GLY A 84 24.63 -1.89 23.13
C GLY A 84 25.43 -1.56 21.86
N ARG A 85 24.69 -1.42 20.76
CA ARG A 85 25.19 -1.09 19.43
C ARG A 85 24.30 -0.01 18.81
N ILE A 86 24.91 1.01 18.22
CA ILE A 86 24.28 2.06 17.42
C ILE A 86 24.58 1.75 15.95
N ILE A 87 23.54 1.53 15.17
CA ILE A 87 23.60 1.32 13.72
C ILE A 87 22.97 2.55 13.06
N PRO A 88 23.76 3.40 12.37
CA PRO A 88 23.22 4.51 11.61
C PRO A 88 22.21 4.04 10.57
N VAL A 89 21.15 4.82 10.40
CA VAL A 89 20.13 4.58 9.37
C VAL A 89 20.25 5.66 8.33
N LEU A 90 20.38 5.25 7.08
CA LEU A 90 20.47 6.15 5.95
C LEU A 90 19.11 6.27 5.27
N ARG A 91 18.75 7.49 4.90
CA ARG A 91 17.59 7.86 4.10
C ARG A 91 18.08 8.71 2.92
N ALA A 92 17.86 8.24 1.70
CA ALA A 92 18.34 8.90 0.47
C ALA A 92 19.85 9.23 0.46
N GLY A 93 20.68 8.42 1.14
CA GLY A 93 22.13 8.63 1.26
C GLY A 93 22.57 9.59 2.38
N GLN A 94 21.65 10.16 3.14
CA GLN A 94 21.94 10.97 4.33
C GLN A 94 21.52 10.23 5.60
N VAL A 95 22.04 10.62 6.76
CA VAL A 95 21.59 10.07 8.05
C VAL A 95 20.15 10.49 8.30
N GLY A 96 19.25 9.52 8.45
CA GLY A 96 17.84 9.73 8.77
C GLY A 96 17.42 9.17 10.12
N GLY A 97 18.31 8.44 10.81
CA GLY A 97 18.06 7.88 12.13
C GLY A 97 19.20 7.02 12.65
N ALA A 98 18.93 6.33 13.76
CA ALA A 98 19.76 5.28 14.31
C ALA A 98 18.89 4.13 14.85
N VAL A 99 19.33 2.89 14.65
CA VAL A 99 18.81 1.75 15.39
C VAL A 99 19.79 1.44 16.53
N ILE A 100 19.28 1.40 17.75
CA ILE A 100 20.01 1.07 18.96
C ILE A 100 19.58 -0.34 19.38
N LEU A 101 20.53 -1.25 19.45
CA LEU A 101 20.32 -2.62 19.91
C LEU A 101 21.04 -2.80 21.24
N GLY A 102 20.39 -3.36 22.25
CA GLY A 102 20.99 -3.55 23.56
C GLY A 102 19.98 -4.03 24.58
N ARG A 103 20.45 -4.33 25.79
CA ARG A 103 19.58 -4.65 26.92
C ARG A 103 19.45 -3.41 27.79
N GLY A 104 18.23 -3.11 28.20
CA GLY A 104 17.95 -1.89 28.94
C GLY A 104 16.52 -1.86 29.42
N SER A 105 16.10 -0.71 29.93
CA SER A 105 14.71 -0.41 30.22
C SER A 105 14.34 0.98 29.74
N TYR A 106 13.06 1.15 29.45
CA TYR A 106 12.50 2.47 29.23
C TYR A 106 11.45 2.75 30.30
N ARG A 107 11.33 4.02 30.68
CA ARG A 107 10.31 4.49 31.62
C ARG A 107 9.67 5.77 31.11
N VAL A 108 8.34 5.81 31.09
CA VAL A 108 7.58 7.02 30.79
C VAL A 108 7.18 7.70 32.09
N GLU A 109 7.70 8.90 32.33
CA GLU A 109 7.44 9.73 33.50
C GLU A 109 6.49 10.86 33.11
N LEU A 110 5.20 10.72 33.42
CA LEU A 110 4.16 11.71 33.12
C LEU A 110 3.95 12.68 34.29
N PRO A 111 3.55 13.94 34.04
CA PRO A 111 3.18 14.86 35.10
C PRO A 111 1.92 14.37 35.84
N PRO A 112 1.69 14.75 37.11
CA PRO A 112 0.63 14.16 37.95
C PRO A 112 -0.77 14.17 37.33
N GLU A 113 -1.15 15.29 36.69
CA GLU A 113 -2.45 15.44 36.03
C GLU A 113 -2.61 14.48 34.83
N ALA A 114 -1.53 14.27 34.08
CA ALA A 114 -1.47 13.36 32.95
C ALA A 114 -1.41 11.90 33.40
N ALA A 115 -0.72 11.61 34.51
CA ALA A 115 -0.61 10.28 35.08
C ALA A 115 -2.00 9.74 35.49
N VAL A 116 -2.84 10.56 36.11
CA VAL A 116 -4.23 10.15 36.46
C VAL A 116 -5.05 9.79 35.21
N GLN A 117 -4.94 10.59 34.15
CA GLN A 117 -5.62 10.29 32.88
C GLN A 117 -5.06 9.04 32.22
N PHE A 118 -3.75 8.86 32.25
CA PHE A 118 -3.08 7.68 31.71
C PHE A 118 -3.48 6.40 32.45
N THR A 119 -3.50 6.41 33.79
CA THR A 119 -4.00 5.30 34.60
C THR A 119 -5.47 5.00 34.29
N ALA A 120 -6.31 6.03 34.14
CA ALA A 120 -7.72 5.83 33.80
C ALA A 120 -7.94 5.20 32.41
N LEU A 121 -7.06 5.51 31.44
CA LEU A 121 -7.16 5.00 30.06
C LEU A 121 -6.51 3.63 29.86
N THR A 122 -5.38 3.38 30.52
CA THR A 122 -4.55 2.18 30.31
C THR A 122 -4.62 1.17 31.43
N GLY A 123 -5.08 1.57 32.62
CA GLY A 123 -5.01 0.78 33.84
C GLY A 123 -3.61 0.69 34.45
N LEU A 124 -2.64 1.49 33.97
CA LEU A 124 -1.24 1.45 34.40
C LEU A 124 -0.83 2.77 35.05
N ASP A 125 -0.17 2.70 36.20
CA ASP A 125 0.36 3.88 36.89
C ASP A 125 1.66 4.40 36.27
N VAL A 126 2.48 3.49 35.73
CA VAL A 126 3.75 3.79 35.06
C VAL A 126 3.91 2.84 33.89
N LEU A 127 4.35 3.35 32.74
CA LEU A 127 4.77 2.51 31.62
C LEU A 127 6.28 2.28 31.69
N GLU A 128 6.66 1.07 32.07
CA GLU A 128 8.04 0.62 32.17
C GLU A 128 8.18 -0.82 31.65
N ASP A 129 9.20 -1.07 30.83
CA ASP A 129 9.51 -2.40 30.29
C ASP A 129 10.97 -2.46 29.80
N GLY A 130 11.46 -3.68 29.58
CA GLY A 130 12.79 -3.93 29.05
C GLY A 130 12.88 -3.62 27.55
N ILE A 131 14.01 -3.11 27.09
CA ILE A 131 14.28 -2.76 25.69
C ILE A 131 14.94 -3.94 24.96
N ARG A 132 14.47 -4.20 23.75
CA ARG A 132 15.13 -5.07 22.75
C ARG A 132 15.81 -4.25 21.65
N ALA A 133 15.11 -3.23 21.14
CA ALA A 133 15.63 -2.34 20.11
C ALA A 133 14.95 -0.97 20.21
N VAL A 134 15.65 0.10 19.83
CA VAL A 134 15.08 1.44 19.69
C VAL A 134 15.42 1.97 18.31
N TYR A 135 14.42 2.41 17.56
CA TYR A 135 14.65 3.24 16.37
C TYR A 135 14.43 4.70 16.76
N LEU A 136 15.49 5.50 16.61
CA LEU A 136 15.49 6.91 16.93
C LEU A 136 15.68 7.72 15.65
N PRO A 137 14.68 8.50 15.22
CA PRO A 137 14.81 9.37 14.07
C PRO A 137 15.63 10.60 14.46
N LEU A 138 16.75 10.81 13.76
CA LEU A 138 17.73 11.85 14.05
C LEU A 138 18.43 12.26 12.76
N ASP A 139 18.99 13.47 12.73
CA ASP A 139 19.81 13.94 11.63
C ASP A 139 21.30 13.57 11.84
N TYR A 140 22.16 14.00 10.93
CA TYR A 140 23.59 13.72 11.05
C TYR A 140 24.18 14.25 12.36
N GLN A 141 23.78 15.45 12.80
CA GLN A 141 24.31 16.06 14.01
C GLN A 141 23.85 15.27 15.24
N GLY A 142 22.56 14.96 15.33
CA GLY A 142 22.02 14.14 16.41
C GLY A 142 22.65 12.75 16.50
N LEU A 143 23.08 12.16 15.37
CA LEU A 143 23.83 10.90 15.38
C LEU A 143 25.22 11.07 16.00
N GLN A 144 25.92 12.15 15.67
CA GLN A 144 27.24 12.41 16.23
C GLN A 144 27.15 12.69 17.72
N ASP A 145 26.16 13.47 18.14
CA ASP A 145 25.91 13.77 19.55
C ASP A 145 25.56 12.49 20.31
N LEU A 146 24.74 11.60 19.73
CA LEU A 146 24.41 10.29 20.29
C LEU A 146 25.66 9.42 20.46
N LYS A 147 26.54 9.36 19.46
CA LYS A 147 27.79 8.61 19.52
C LYS A 147 28.73 9.15 20.58
N ALA A 148 28.86 10.47 20.66
CA ALA A 148 29.70 11.14 21.65
C ALA A 148 29.19 10.88 23.07
N MET A 149 27.88 10.99 23.28
CA MET A 149 27.23 10.75 24.58
C MET A 149 27.40 9.30 25.05
N ALA A 150 27.32 8.33 24.14
CA ALA A 150 27.50 6.92 24.45
C ALA A 150 28.98 6.49 24.55
N GLY A 151 29.94 7.37 24.22
CA GLY A 151 31.34 6.98 24.07
C GLY A 151 31.56 5.90 23.01
N ALA A 152 30.72 5.88 21.97
CA ALA A 152 30.61 4.74 21.07
C ALA A 152 31.81 4.60 20.13
N GLN A 153 32.33 3.38 19.99
CA GLN A 153 33.46 3.07 19.12
C GLN A 153 33.03 2.22 17.93
N ALA A 154 33.66 2.42 16.77
CA ALA A 154 33.36 1.62 15.59
C ALA A 154 33.74 0.15 15.81
N ILE A 155 32.83 -0.76 15.51
CA ILE A 155 33.00 -2.22 15.58
C ILE A 155 32.47 -2.86 14.30
N GLU A 156 32.98 -4.04 13.98
CA GLU A 156 32.42 -4.87 12.91
C GLU A 156 31.44 -5.89 13.50
N ASP A 157 30.15 -5.74 13.19
CA ASP A 157 29.13 -6.71 13.59
C ASP A 157 28.04 -6.83 12.50
N PRO A 158 28.24 -7.73 11.51
CA PRO A 158 27.27 -7.91 10.43
C PRO A 158 25.92 -8.45 10.93
N ALA A 159 25.88 -9.19 12.05
CA ALA A 159 24.63 -9.70 12.61
C ALA A 159 23.77 -8.59 13.21
N ALA A 160 24.40 -7.56 13.78
CA ALA A 160 23.71 -6.36 14.24
C ALA A 160 23.06 -5.58 13.09
N VAL A 161 23.72 -5.50 11.93
CA VAL A 161 23.17 -4.84 10.72
C VAL A 161 21.93 -5.59 10.20
N GLU A 162 21.95 -6.92 10.16
CA GLU A 162 20.77 -7.71 9.77
C GLU A 162 19.61 -7.58 10.78
N THR A 163 19.93 -7.52 12.08
CA THR A 163 18.92 -7.29 13.12
C THR A 163 18.31 -5.89 12.96
N ALA A 164 19.12 -4.86 12.74
CA ALA A 164 18.65 -3.50 12.47
C ALA A 164 17.79 -3.45 11.20
N ARG A 165 18.16 -4.20 10.15
CA ARG A 165 17.34 -4.32 8.93
C ARG A 165 15.98 -4.94 9.22
N ALA A 166 15.91 -5.94 10.10
CA ALA A 166 14.65 -6.55 10.51
C ALA A 166 13.76 -5.58 11.32
N VAL A 167 14.35 -4.75 12.19
CA VAL A 167 13.64 -3.68 12.91
C VAL A 167 13.11 -2.63 11.93
N LEU A 168 13.94 -2.14 11.01
CA LEU A 168 13.54 -1.15 9.99
C LEU A 168 12.49 -1.68 9.02
N ALA A 169 12.49 -2.98 8.72
CA ALA A 169 11.46 -3.59 7.88
C ALA A 169 10.05 -3.42 8.49
N ARG A 170 9.96 -3.43 9.83
CA ARG A 170 8.71 -3.21 10.57
C ARG A 170 8.31 -1.72 10.62
N ASN A 171 9.25 -0.79 10.45
CA ASN A 171 8.94 0.64 10.34
C ASN A 171 8.18 1.01 9.06
N ARG A 172 8.14 0.12 8.05
CA ARG A 172 7.33 0.34 6.84
C ARG A 172 5.82 0.32 7.11
N ASP A 173 5.39 -0.09 8.30
CA ASP A 173 3.99 -0.13 8.73
C ASP A 173 3.61 1.05 9.65
N ASP A 174 4.48 2.06 9.79
CA ASP A 174 4.20 3.28 10.56
C ASP A 174 2.92 3.98 10.04
N PRO A 175 1.94 4.30 10.92
CA PRO A 175 0.70 4.97 10.54
C PRO A 175 0.88 6.36 9.92
N GLY A 176 2.06 6.98 10.04
CA GLY A 176 2.41 8.24 9.38
C GLY A 176 2.87 8.11 7.93
N LEU A 177 3.00 6.89 7.40
CA LEU A 177 3.42 6.63 6.03
C LEU A 177 2.21 6.37 5.11
N LEU A 178 2.27 6.89 3.89
CA LEU A 178 1.29 6.62 2.83
C LEU A 178 1.89 5.63 1.83
N ARG A 179 1.19 4.54 1.53
CA ARG A 179 1.57 3.68 0.40
C ARG A 179 0.85 4.11 -0.86
N ILE A 180 1.61 4.49 -1.88
CA ILE A 180 1.08 4.82 -3.21
C ILE A 180 1.65 3.77 -4.17
N PHE A 181 0.77 2.93 -4.73
CA PHE A 181 1.16 1.89 -5.69
C PHE A 181 2.31 1.00 -5.19
N GLY A 182 2.31 0.70 -3.89
CA GLY A 182 3.34 -0.10 -3.20
C GLY A 182 4.59 0.67 -2.79
N VAL A 183 4.79 1.91 -3.25
CA VAL A 183 5.89 2.78 -2.83
C VAL A 183 5.49 3.54 -1.56
N VAL A 184 6.34 3.51 -0.55
CA VAL A 184 6.09 4.17 0.74
C VAL A 184 6.57 5.62 0.65
N ARG A 185 5.67 6.57 0.92
CA ARG A 185 5.96 7.99 0.98
C ARG A 185 5.58 8.57 2.33
N ARG A 186 6.41 9.48 2.82
CA ARG A 186 6.15 10.24 4.03
C ARG A 186 5.65 11.62 3.65
N PHE A 187 4.41 11.93 4.04
CA PHE A 187 3.86 13.27 3.89
C PHE A 187 4.17 14.05 5.17
N ALA A 188 4.54 15.32 5.02
CA ALA A 188 4.91 16.16 6.16
C ALA A 188 3.75 16.36 7.17
N ALA A 189 2.50 16.12 6.74
CA ALA A 189 1.29 16.27 7.55
C ALA A 189 0.96 15.06 8.47
N GLY A 190 1.79 14.01 8.52
CA GLY A 190 1.59 12.84 9.39
C GLY A 190 2.35 12.93 10.71
N PRO A 191 2.05 12.06 11.71
CA PRO A 191 2.83 11.98 12.94
C PRO A 191 4.31 11.93 12.58
N LYS A 192 5.04 12.87 13.16
CA LYS A 192 6.48 13.04 12.96
C LYS A 192 7.12 11.74 13.44
N SER A 193 8.02 11.18 12.64
CA SER A 193 8.72 9.90 12.89
C SER A 193 8.85 9.64 14.38
N LEU A 194 8.07 8.68 14.83
CA LEU A 194 7.99 8.33 16.23
C LEU A 194 9.28 7.58 16.59
N THR A 195 9.84 7.91 17.75
CA THR A 195 10.81 7.00 18.38
C THR A 195 10.05 5.72 18.67
N ARG A 196 10.52 4.62 18.08
CA ARG A 196 9.92 3.31 18.26
C ARG A 196 10.79 2.52 19.21
N ILE A 197 10.18 1.98 20.24
CA ILE A 197 10.82 1.12 21.24
C ILE A 197 10.18 -0.25 21.09
N GLU A 198 11.00 -1.28 20.89
CA GLU A 198 10.58 -2.68 20.93
C GLU A 198 10.87 -3.23 22.31
N GLY A 199 9.82 -3.52 23.07
CA GLY A 199 9.90 -4.06 24.43
C GLY A 199 9.70 -5.58 24.52
N TYR A 200 9.78 -6.12 25.74
CA TYR A 200 9.49 -7.54 26.02
C TYR A 200 8.02 -7.75 26.43
N GLY A 201 7.52 -6.93 27.36
CA GLY A 201 6.13 -6.93 27.80
C GLY A 201 5.22 -6.12 26.86
N TYR A 202 5.70 -5.00 26.33
CA TYR A 202 5.03 -4.17 25.34
C TYR A 202 5.79 -4.25 24.02
N PRO A 203 5.35 -5.09 23.06
CA PRO A 203 6.12 -5.39 21.85
C PRO A 203 6.50 -4.16 21.03
N GLU A 204 5.66 -3.13 21.04
CA GLU A 204 5.89 -1.87 20.35
C GLU A 204 5.36 -0.70 21.18
N VAL A 205 6.19 0.31 21.36
CA VAL A 205 5.82 1.61 21.92
C VAL A 205 6.32 2.70 21.00
N TYR A 206 5.43 3.63 20.64
CA TYR A 206 5.75 4.78 19.81
C TYR A 206 5.68 6.04 20.66
N TYR A 207 6.74 6.84 20.59
CA TYR A 207 6.87 8.08 21.35
C TYR A 207 7.32 9.22 20.44
N SER A 208 6.64 10.36 20.51
CA SER A 208 7.12 11.59 19.85
C SER A 208 6.98 12.80 20.76
N GLU A 209 7.96 13.69 20.68
CA GLU A 209 7.92 15.01 21.27
C GLU A 209 7.86 16.06 20.15
N GLY A 210 6.81 16.87 20.14
CA GLY A 210 6.66 17.93 19.14
C GLY A 210 5.79 19.05 19.66
N VAL A 211 4.84 19.49 18.83
CA VAL A 211 3.78 20.42 19.27
C VAL A 211 2.87 19.74 20.30
N ARG A 212 2.80 18.41 20.26
CA ARG A 212 2.17 17.53 21.25
C ARG A 212 3.14 16.42 21.60
N VAL A 213 3.06 15.91 22.82
CA VAL A 213 3.68 14.63 23.16
C VAL A 213 2.65 13.55 22.87
N GLU A 214 3.02 12.58 22.05
CA GLU A 214 2.16 11.45 21.70
C GLU A 214 2.85 10.14 22.09
N LEU A 215 2.12 9.33 22.84
CA LEU A 215 2.50 7.97 23.24
C LEU A 215 1.46 7.00 22.69
N VAL A 216 1.91 5.99 21.94
CA VAL A 216 1.05 4.94 21.39
C VAL A 216 1.61 3.58 21.77
N VAL A 217 0.79 2.78 22.46
CA VAL A 217 1.08 1.40 22.90
C VAL A 217 0.01 0.49 22.29
N PRO A 218 0.21 -0.04 21.07
CA PRO A 218 -0.82 -0.78 20.35
C PRO A 218 -1.35 -2.02 21.08
N SER A 219 -0.52 -2.65 21.92
CA SER A 219 -0.91 -3.85 22.69
C SER A 219 -1.99 -3.57 23.74
N LEU A 220 -2.21 -2.31 24.11
CA LEU A 220 -3.29 -1.89 25.01
C LEU A 220 -4.60 -1.55 24.27
N GLY A 221 -4.64 -1.78 22.95
CA GLY A 221 -5.83 -1.52 22.13
C GLY A 221 -6.19 -0.02 22.06
N PRO A 222 -7.48 0.34 21.96
CA PRO A 222 -7.93 1.72 21.83
C PRO A 222 -7.49 2.65 22.98
N GLY A 223 -7.31 2.10 24.19
CA GLY A 223 -6.84 2.85 25.36
C GLY A 223 -5.34 3.13 25.36
N GLY A 224 -4.57 2.52 24.46
CA GLY A 224 -3.12 2.66 24.38
C GLY A 224 -2.62 3.95 23.74
N ARG A 225 -3.49 4.88 23.35
CA ARG A 225 -3.08 6.16 22.74
C ARG A 225 -3.29 7.31 23.72
N PHE A 226 -2.21 8.00 24.02
CA PHE A 226 -2.19 9.11 24.95
C PHE A 226 -1.55 10.33 24.30
N GLN A 227 -2.19 11.49 24.43
CA GLN A 227 -1.70 12.76 23.88
C GLN A 227 -1.69 13.82 24.96
N LEU A 228 -0.61 14.58 24.99
CA LEU A 228 -0.40 15.70 25.89
C LEU A 228 -0.07 16.95 25.08
N ASP A 229 -0.75 18.05 25.39
CA ASP A 229 -0.34 19.37 24.95
C ASP A 229 0.80 19.85 25.88
N PRO A 230 2.06 20.01 25.40
CA PRO A 230 3.16 20.47 26.22
C PRO A 230 2.93 21.95 26.60
N PRO A 231 3.13 22.34 27.87
CA PRO A 231 2.92 23.71 28.31
C PRO A 231 3.97 24.72 27.81
N GLU A 232 5.17 24.28 27.39
CA GLU A 232 6.26 25.15 26.88
C GLU A 232 7.14 24.44 25.82
N GLN A 233 7.84 25.26 25.02
CA GLN A 233 8.59 25.00 23.76
C GLN A 233 9.25 23.61 23.56
N PRO A 234 9.33 23.11 22.30
CA PRO A 234 10.01 21.86 21.97
C PRO A 234 11.53 22.01 22.09
N GLY A 235 12.15 21.32 23.05
CA GLY A 235 13.59 21.46 23.38
C GLY A 235 14.32 20.18 23.78
N GLY A 236 13.90 19.01 23.29
CA GLY A 236 14.54 17.71 23.57
C GLY A 236 15.09 17.03 22.32
N PHE A 237 15.90 15.96 22.48
CA PHE A 237 16.45 15.11 21.40
C PHE A 237 15.36 14.58 20.44
N PHE A 238 14.11 14.52 20.90
CA PHE A 238 12.97 14.01 20.15
C PHE A 238 12.16 15.10 19.44
N ALA A 239 12.53 16.38 19.60
CA ALA A 239 11.83 17.53 19.02
C ALA A 239 11.90 17.54 17.48
N THR A 240 10.76 17.72 16.81
CA THR A 240 10.69 17.76 15.35
C THR A 240 9.95 19.00 14.82
N PRO A 241 10.37 19.62 13.70
CA PRO A 241 9.81 20.87 13.18
C PRO A 241 8.36 20.70 12.67
N ALA A 242 7.56 21.78 12.70
CA ALA A 242 6.17 21.80 12.21
C ALA A 242 6.09 22.18 10.72
N THR A 243 5.10 21.65 9.98
CA THR A 243 4.91 21.95 8.54
C THR A 243 3.52 22.51 8.23
N PRO A 244 3.39 23.36 7.18
CA PRO A 244 2.20 24.16 6.92
C PRO A 244 1.02 23.38 6.26
N PRO A 245 -0.23 23.83 6.49
CA PRO A 245 -1.48 23.17 6.06
C PRO A 245 -1.81 23.25 4.56
N LEU A 246 -1.06 24.01 3.75
CA LEU A 246 -1.40 24.31 2.35
C LEU A 246 -1.13 23.15 1.34
N SER A 247 -0.61 22.01 1.78
CA SER A 247 -0.10 20.94 0.89
C SER A 247 -1.16 19.94 0.41
N TRP A 248 -2.31 19.83 1.09
CA TRP A 248 -3.28 18.76 0.83
C TRP A 248 -4.09 18.91 -0.48
N PRO A 249 -4.67 20.09 -0.81
CA PRO A 249 -5.43 20.25 -2.05
C PRO A 249 -4.58 20.06 -3.30
N VAL A 250 -3.32 20.50 -3.26
CA VAL A 250 -2.36 20.32 -4.35
C VAL A 250 -2.03 18.83 -4.53
N ALA A 251 -1.77 18.11 -3.44
CA ALA A 251 -1.54 16.66 -3.47
C ALA A 251 -2.73 15.92 -4.12
N ALA A 252 -3.96 16.21 -3.66
CA ALA A 252 -5.18 15.61 -4.21
C ALA A 252 -5.35 15.90 -5.71
N GLY A 253 -5.07 17.13 -6.14
CA GLY A 253 -5.07 17.52 -7.55
C GLY A 253 -4.06 16.73 -8.38
N VAL A 254 -2.82 16.60 -7.91
CA VAL A 254 -1.78 15.82 -8.62
C VAL A 254 -2.16 14.33 -8.69
N PHE A 255 -2.71 13.75 -7.62
CA PHE A 255 -3.19 12.36 -7.65
C PHE A 255 -4.31 12.15 -8.65
N ALA A 256 -5.33 13.02 -8.66
CA ALA A 256 -6.45 12.93 -9.59
C ALA A 256 -5.99 13.03 -11.05
N ILE A 257 -5.03 13.92 -11.32
CA ILE A 257 -4.40 14.05 -12.62
C ILE A 257 -3.64 12.76 -12.98
N GLY A 258 -2.80 12.25 -12.08
CA GLY A 258 -2.04 11.02 -12.30
C GLY A 258 -2.93 9.80 -12.62
N ILE A 259 -4.03 9.63 -11.89
CA ILE A 259 -5.02 8.58 -12.16
C ILE A 259 -5.63 8.75 -13.55
N SER A 260 -6.02 9.97 -13.90
CA SER A 260 -6.60 10.28 -15.22
C SER A 260 -5.63 9.98 -16.36
N LEU A 261 -4.34 10.31 -16.18
CA LEU A 261 -3.27 9.98 -17.12
C LEU A 261 -3.12 8.47 -17.31
N LEU A 262 -3.15 7.70 -16.22
CA LEU A 262 -3.03 6.24 -16.27
C LEU A 262 -4.24 5.59 -16.96
N LEU A 263 -5.45 6.11 -16.74
CA LEU A 263 -6.65 5.64 -17.45
C LEU A 263 -6.61 5.97 -18.94
N ALA A 264 -6.15 7.17 -19.31
CA ALA A 264 -5.92 7.52 -20.71
C ALA A 264 -4.86 6.62 -21.35
N ALA A 265 -3.78 6.29 -20.63
CA ALA A 265 -2.76 5.35 -21.10
C ALA A 265 -3.31 3.93 -21.29
N VAL A 266 -4.15 3.43 -20.37
CA VAL A 266 -4.86 2.14 -20.55
C VAL A 266 -5.68 2.18 -21.85
N PHE A 267 -6.44 3.25 -22.08
CA PHE A 267 -7.23 3.39 -23.30
C PHE A 267 -6.34 3.38 -24.55
N ALA A 268 -5.28 4.17 -24.57
CA ALA A 268 -4.35 4.25 -25.70
C ALA A 268 -3.69 2.90 -26.02
N LEU A 269 -3.22 2.18 -25.00
CA LEU A 269 -2.58 0.86 -25.14
C LEU A 269 -3.56 -0.25 -25.57
N THR A 270 -4.87 -0.03 -25.43
CA THR A 270 -5.91 -1.04 -25.67
C THR A 270 -6.98 -0.61 -26.66
N ALA A 271 -6.77 0.49 -27.40
CA ALA A 271 -7.80 1.08 -28.27
C ALA A 271 -8.27 0.11 -29.38
N GLU A 272 -7.37 -0.73 -29.87
CA GLU A 272 -7.63 -1.72 -30.93
C GLU A 272 -8.22 -3.05 -30.43
N LEU A 273 -8.35 -3.23 -29.12
CA LEU A 273 -8.87 -4.46 -28.54
C LEU A 273 -10.38 -4.35 -28.39
N ASP A 274 -11.10 -5.17 -29.16
CA ASP A 274 -12.54 -5.34 -28.99
C ASP A 274 -12.81 -6.22 -27.75
N PRO A 275 -13.56 -5.73 -26.75
CA PRO A 275 -13.98 -6.58 -25.65
C PRO A 275 -14.93 -7.66 -26.20
N ALA A 276 -14.62 -8.93 -25.95
CA ALA A 276 -15.49 -10.02 -26.37
C ALA A 276 -16.87 -9.92 -25.69
N PRO A 277 -17.97 -10.26 -26.39
CA PRO A 277 -19.31 -10.23 -25.81
C PRO A 277 -19.45 -11.22 -24.65
N THR A 278 -20.21 -10.81 -23.64
CA THR A 278 -20.54 -11.61 -22.46
C THR A 278 -21.58 -12.70 -22.79
N HIS A 279 -21.37 -13.93 -22.30
CA HIS A 279 -22.27 -15.09 -22.44
C HIS A 279 -22.78 -15.58 -21.05
N PRO A 280 -23.67 -16.59 -21.01
CA PRO A 280 -25.13 -16.55 -20.83
C PRO A 280 -25.54 -16.59 -19.31
N PRO A 281 -26.85 -16.73 -18.94
CA PRO A 281 -27.33 -16.36 -17.61
C PRO A 281 -27.02 -17.43 -16.56
N ALA A 282 -26.49 -17.01 -15.41
CA ALA A 282 -26.57 -17.79 -14.17
C ALA A 282 -27.80 -17.33 -13.38
N SER A 283 -28.33 -18.17 -12.50
CA SER A 283 -29.40 -17.79 -11.58
C SER A 283 -28.98 -16.57 -10.76
N ARG A 284 -29.73 -15.47 -10.85
CA ARG A 284 -29.42 -14.19 -10.18
C ARG A 284 -29.16 -14.36 -8.68
N GLY A 285 -29.92 -15.23 -8.01
CA GLY A 285 -29.80 -15.49 -6.57
C GLY A 285 -28.46 -16.08 -6.15
N ALA A 286 -27.99 -17.15 -6.82
CA ALA A 286 -26.71 -17.78 -6.49
C ALA A 286 -25.52 -16.81 -6.69
N LEU A 287 -25.60 -15.95 -7.71
CA LEU A 287 -24.56 -14.95 -7.97
C LEU A 287 -24.53 -13.86 -6.89
N LEU A 288 -25.69 -13.37 -6.43
CA LEU A 288 -25.77 -12.38 -5.36
C LEU A 288 -25.28 -12.94 -4.01
N VAL A 289 -25.64 -14.18 -3.67
CA VAL A 289 -25.15 -14.86 -2.46
C VAL A 289 -23.62 -15.00 -2.51
N LEU A 290 -23.06 -15.34 -3.66
CA LEU A 290 -21.62 -15.47 -3.86
C LEU A 290 -20.90 -14.11 -3.76
N LEU A 291 -21.48 -13.06 -4.36
CA LEU A 291 -20.96 -11.68 -4.28
C LEU A 291 -20.99 -11.13 -2.85
N ALA A 292 -21.95 -11.54 -2.02
CA ALA A 292 -22.03 -11.11 -0.63
C ALA A 292 -21.13 -11.95 0.31
N SER A 293 -21.06 -13.27 0.10
CA SER A 293 -20.36 -14.20 1.01
C SER A 293 -18.85 -14.19 0.87
N LEU A 294 -18.31 -14.02 -0.35
CA LEU A 294 -16.86 -14.09 -0.56
C LEU A 294 -16.08 -12.87 0.00
N PRO A 295 -16.57 -11.62 -0.11
CA PRO A 295 -15.92 -10.49 0.57
C PRO A 295 -15.97 -10.64 2.09
N LEU A 296 -17.08 -11.15 2.64
CA LEU A 296 -17.21 -11.44 4.07
C LEU A 296 -16.22 -12.52 4.52
N LEU A 297 -15.99 -13.53 3.69
CA LEU A 297 -14.97 -14.56 3.95
C LEU A 297 -13.55 -13.97 3.94
N GLU A 298 -13.24 -13.07 3.02
CA GLU A 298 -11.94 -12.37 3.00
C GLU A 298 -11.74 -11.52 4.26
N VAL A 299 -12.77 -10.74 4.63
CA VAL A 299 -12.73 -9.91 5.84
C VAL A 299 -12.59 -10.79 7.09
N GLY A 300 -13.44 -11.81 7.23
CA GLY A 300 -13.40 -12.73 8.37
C GLY A 300 -12.09 -13.49 8.47
N GLY A 301 -11.56 -13.98 7.34
CA GLY A 301 -10.27 -14.67 7.29
C GLY A 301 -9.12 -13.76 7.75
N ARG A 302 -9.09 -12.50 7.30
CA ARG A 302 -8.07 -11.52 7.71
C ARG A 302 -8.21 -11.04 9.15
N SER A 303 -9.44 -10.99 9.68
CA SER A 303 -9.68 -10.58 11.06
C SER A 303 -9.37 -11.68 12.07
N LEU A 304 -9.52 -12.96 11.69
CA LEU A 304 -9.35 -14.10 12.59
C LEU A 304 -7.94 -14.71 12.56
N LEU A 305 -7.20 -14.53 11.46
CA LEU A 305 -5.89 -15.15 11.27
C LEU A 305 -4.76 -14.13 11.37
N PRO A 306 -3.58 -14.52 11.89
CA PRO A 306 -2.43 -13.62 11.94
C PRO A 306 -2.02 -13.18 10.52
N PRO A 307 -1.58 -11.93 10.32
CA PRO A 307 -1.23 -11.40 8.99
C PRO A 307 0.13 -11.96 8.54
N THR A 308 0.11 -13.14 7.94
CA THR A 308 1.29 -13.83 7.42
C THR A 308 1.13 -14.07 5.93
N VAL A 309 2.23 -14.28 5.22
CA VAL A 309 2.19 -14.63 3.78
C VAL A 309 1.36 -15.89 3.54
N TRP A 310 1.41 -16.85 4.47
CA TRP A 310 0.67 -18.12 4.38
C TRP A 310 -0.83 -17.95 4.56
N THR A 311 -1.25 -17.07 5.46
CA THR A 311 -2.68 -16.79 5.68
C THR A 311 -3.25 -16.03 4.49
N GLU A 312 -2.54 -15.04 3.93
CA GLU A 312 -2.92 -14.37 2.68
C GLU A 312 -3.01 -15.35 1.49
N LEU A 313 -2.01 -16.23 1.33
CA LEU A 313 -2.03 -17.28 0.31
C LEU A 313 -3.25 -18.20 0.49
N GLY A 314 -3.52 -18.65 1.72
CA GLY A 314 -4.63 -19.53 2.05
C GLY A 314 -5.99 -18.90 1.71
N ILE A 315 -6.20 -17.65 2.13
CA ILE A 315 -7.43 -16.90 1.82
C ILE A 315 -7.61 -16.79 0.30
N TYR A 316 -6.59 -16.36 -0.43
CA TYR A 316 -6.70 -16.17 -1.87
C TYR A 316 -6.83 -17.48 -2.65
N LEU A 317 -6.24 -18.59 -2.19
CA LEU A 317 -6.48 -19.92 -2.76
C LEU A 317 -7.93 -20.37 -2.58
N VAL A 318 -8.51 -20.14 -1.40
CA VAL A 318 -9.92 -20.47 -1.14
C VAL A 318 -10.83 -19.63 -2.03
N LEU A 319 -10.60 -18.32 -2.14
CA LEU A 319 -11.40 -17.41 -2.98
C LEU A 319 -11.28 -17.74 -4.48
N ALA A 320 -10.05 -17.98 -4.97
CA ALA A 320 -9.83 -18.35 -6.36
C ALA A 320 -10.43 -19.73 -6.67
N GLY A 321 -10.24 -20.71 -5.78
CA GLY A 321 -10.82 -22.05 -5.89
C GLY A 321 -12.35 -22.03 -5.88
N ALA A 322 -12.97 -21.23 -5.00
CA ALA A 322 -14.41 -21.04 -4.96
C ALA A 322 -14.94 -20.38 -6.25
N SER A 323 -14.24 -19.37 -6.77
CA SER A 323 -14.55 -18.72 -8.05
C SER A 323 -14.53 -19.71 -9.22
N LEU A 324 -13.49 -20.53 -9.31
CA LEU A 324 -13.34 -21.55 -10.36
C LEU A 324 -14.40 -22.66 -10.24
N ARG A 325 -14.66 -23.14 -9.02
CA ARG A 325 -15.70 -24.15 -8.75
C ARG A 325 -17.08 -23.61 -9.13
N PHE A 326 -17.39 -22.37 -8.76
CA PHE A 326 -18.64 -21.72 -9.11
C PHE A 326 -18.79 -21.58 -10.63
N ALA A 327 -17.77 -21.04 -11.30
CA ALA A 327 -17.76 -20.91 -12.76
C ALA A 327 -18.01 -22.26 -13.44
N ARG A 328 -17.33 -23.32 -13.00
CA ARG A 328 -17.53 -24.68 -13.51
C ARG A 328 -18.96 -25.19 -13.27
N SER A 329 -19.51 -24.98 -12.08
CA SER A 329 -20.88 -25.41 -11.72
C SER A 329 -21.96 -24.64 -12.50
N ALA A 330 -21.69 -23.38 -12.85
CA ALA A 330 -22.57 -22.54 -13.64
C ALA A 330 -22.40 -22.74 -15.17
N GLY A 331 -21.53 -23.68 -15.59
CA GLY A 331 -21.26 -23.94 -17.00
C GLY A 331 -20.50 -22.80 -17.71
N TRP A 332 -19.80 -21.95 -16.97
CA TRP A 332 -19.05 -20.84 -17.54
C TRP A 332 -17.71 -21.31 -18.11
N PRO A 333 -17.36 -20.94 -19.35
CA PRO A 333 -16.04 -21.25 -19.90
C PRO A 333 -14.96 -20.47 -19.14
N LEU A 334 -13.73 -21.00 -19.06
CA LEU A 334 -12.61 -20.29 -18.41
C LEU A 334 -12.29 -18.94 -19.07
N SER A 335 -12.60 -18.80 -20.37
CA SER A 335 -12.52 -17.54 -21.09
C SER A 335 -13.42 -16.45 -20.49
N TYR A 336 -14.53 -16.82 -19.83
CA TYR A 336 -15.37 -15.88 -19.11
C TYR A 336 -14.63 -15.22 -17.95
N LEU A 337 -13.81 -16.00 -17.23
CA LEU A 337 -12.97 -15.47 -16.14
C LEU A 337 -11.77 -14.67 -16.67
N GLY A 338 -11.62 -14.50 -17.98
CA GLY A 338 -10.45 -13.87 -18.60
C GLY A 338 -9.20 -14.75 -18.62
N LEU A 339 -9.36 -16.07 -18.40
CA LEU A 339 -8.32 -17.08 -18.54
C LEU A 339 -8.30 -17.57 -20.00
N HIS A 340 -7.78 -16.73 -20.90
CA HIS A 340 -7.60 -17.09 -22.30
C HIS A 340 -6.34 -16.46 -22.90
N GLY A 341 -5.76 -17.12 -23.90
CA GLY A 341 -4.56 -16.62 -24.59
C GLY A 341 -4.80 -15.45 -25.55
N ARG A 342 -6.05 -15.05 -25.78
CA ARG A 342 -6.39 -13.97 -26.72
C ARG A 342 -5.77 -12.66 -26.24
N HIS A 343 -4.97 -12.02 -27.11
CA HIS A 343 -4.22 -10.80 -26.83
C HIS A 343 -3.22 -10.91 -25.66
N PHE A 344 -2.82 -12.12 -25.24
CA PHE A 344 -1.95 -12.33 -24.08
C PHE A 344 -0.65 -11.51 -24.12
N PRO A 345 0.14 -11.46 -25.22
CA PRO A 345 1.37 -10.65 -25.24
C PRO A 345 1.11 -9.15 -25.08
N ARG A 346 0.05 -8.63 -25.70
CA ARG A 346 -0.33 -7.21 -25.61
C ARG A 346 -0.87 -6.87 -24.22
N ALA A 347 -1.66 -7.76 -23.63
CA ALA A 347 -2.17 -7.66 -22.27
C ALA A 347 -1.02 -7.63 -21.25
N LEU A 348 -0.05 -8.53 -21.39
CA LEU A 348 1.14 -8.57 -20.54
C LEU A 348 2.01 -7.32 -20.70
N LEU A 349 2.25 -6.88 -21.94
CA LEU A 349 2.98 -5.65 -22.22
C LEU A 349 2.30 -4.41 -21.62
N ALA A 350 0.97 -4.28 -21.77
CA ALA A 350 0.21 -3.18 -21.19
C ALA A 350 0.30 -3.19 -19.66
N GLY A 351 0.14 -4.37 -19.03
CA GLY A 351 0.31 -4.54 -17.59
C GLY A 351 1.73 -4.20 -17.12
N LEU A 352 2.76 -4.57 -17.88
CA LEU A 352 4.16 -4.27 -17.61
C LEU A 352 4.45 -2.77 -17.66
N ILE A 353 4.02 -2.10 -18.75
CA ILE A 353 4.22 -0.67 -18.94
C ILE A 353 3.51 0.11 -17.83
N LEU A 354 2.23 -0.19 -17.58
CA LEU A 354 1.43 0.51 -16.58
C LEU A 354 1.91 0.25 -15.16
N GLY A 355 2.22 -1.01 -14.80
CA GLY A 355 2.74 -1.35 -13.47
C GLY A 355 4.06 -0.65 -13.18
N THR A 356 4.97 -0.65 -14.16
CA THR A 356 6.26 0.07 -14.04
C THR A 356 6.04 1.58 -13.94
N ALA A 357 5.21 2.16 -14.82
CA ALA A 357 4.92 3.59 -14.81
C ALA A 357 4.26 4.03 -13.49
N MET A 358 3.38 3.22 -12.91
CA MET A 358 2.76 3.48 -11.61
C MET A 358 3.78 3.49 -10.49
N VAL A 359 4.71 2.53 -10.44
CA VAL A 359 5.75 2.49 -9.41
C VAL A 359 6.74 3.64 -9.57
N LEU A 360 7.22 3.92 -10.79
CA LEU A 360 8.11 5.04 -11.06
C LEU A 360 7.43 6.39 -10.78
N GLY A 361 6.17 6.53 -11.19
CA GLY A 361 5.35 7.72 -10.93
C GLY A 361 5.06 7.90 -9.44
N ALA A 362 4.85 6.82 -8.70
CA ALA A 362 4.72 6.85 -7.25
C ALA A 362 6.03 7.15 -6.54
N ALA A 363 7.18 6.73 -7.07
CA ALA A 363 8.49 7.04 -6.51
C ALA A 363 8.93 8.47 -6.84
N LEU A 364 8.51 9.03 -7.98
CA LEU A 364 9.00 10.29 -8.54
C LEU A 364 10.54 10.34 -8.60
N ALA A 365 11.15 9.17 -8.74
CA ALA A 365 12.59 8.96 -8.76
C ALA A 365 12.90 7.78 -9.68
N MET A 366 14.05 7.86 -10.35
CA MET A 366 14.58 6.73 -11.10
C MET A 366 15.22 5.74 -10.14
N PRO A 367 15.06 4.42 -10.36
CA PRO A 367 15.70 3.44 -9.52
C PRO A 367 17.22 3.57 -9.65
N ARG A 368 17.91 3.67 -8.52
CA ARG A 368 19.38 3.74 -8.43
C ARG A 368 20.03 2.36 -8.48
N GLY A 369 19.25 1.30 -8.26
CA GLY A 369 19.71 -0.07 -8.34
C GLY A 369 18.69 -1.07 -7.80
N PHE A 370 19.16 -2.29 -7.57
CA PHE A 370 18.38 -3.37 -6.98
C PHE A 370 18.77 -3.58 -5.52
N GLN A 371 17.81 -4.02 -4.71
CA GLN A 371 18.07 -4.52 -3.38
C GLN A 371 18.92 -5.79 -3.49
N ALA A 372 19.95 -5.87 -2.65
CA ALA A 372 20.78 -7.06 -2.53
C ALA A 372 19.97 -8.18 -1.86
N LEU A 373 19.15 -8.86 -2.65
CA LEU A 373 18.38 -10.02 -2.24
C LEU A 373 19.15 -11.27 -2.69
N GLY A 374 19.35 -12.23 -1.78
CA GLY A 374 19.86 -13.55 -2.17
C GLY A 374 18.90 -14.21 -3.18
N PHE A 375 19.43 -15.01 -4.11
CA PHE A 375 18.67 -15.61 -5.21
C PHE A 375 17.39 -16.32 -4.75
N THR A 376 17.47 -17.15 -3.71
CA THR A 376 16.31 -17.84 -3.14
C THR A 376 15.23 -16.86 -2.66
N ARG A 377 15.64 -15.79 -1.96
CA ARG A 377 14.71 -14.76 -1.47
C ARG A 377 14.08 -13.98 -2.63
N PHE A 378 14.87 -13.65 -3.65
CA PHE A 378 14.37 -13.02 -4.87
C PHE A 378 13.29 -13.87 -5.55
N LEU A 379 13.53 -15.18 -5.70
CA LEU A 379 12.53 -16.10 -6.26
C LEU A 379 11.27 -16.18 -5.41
N CYS A 380 11.40 -16.31 -4.09
CA CYS A 380 10.25 -16.36 -3.19
C CYS A 380 9.43 -15.06 -3.23
N VAL A 381 10.09 -13.89 -3.20
CA VAL A 381 9.41 -12.59 -3.28
C VAL A 381 8.72 -12.41 -4.64
N SER A 382 9.39 -12.80 -5.73
CA SER A 382 8.84 -12.74 -7.08
C SER A 382 7.63 -13.64 -7.24
N ALA A 383 7.74 -14.90 -6.82
CA ALA A 383 6.63 -15.85 -6.85
C ALA A 383 5.46 -15.37 -5.97
N GLY A 384 5.75 -14.92 -4.75
CA GLY A 384 4.74 -14.37 -3.84
C GLY A 384 4.01 -13.17 -4.46
N ALA A 385 4.75 -12.20 -5.01
CA ALA A 385 4.15 -11.03 -5.64
C ALA A 385 3.30 -11.39 -6.86
N VAL A 386 3.76 -12.29 -7.72
CA VAL A 386 3.02 -12.71 -8.92
C VAL A 386 1.77 -13.51 -8.55
N PHE A 387 1.86 -14.48 -7.65
CA PHE A 387 0.74 -15.37 -7.33
C PHE A 387 -0.23 -14.78 -6.30
N ILE A 388 0.29 -14.32 -5.16
CA ILE A 388 -0.50 -13.78 -4.03
C ILE A 388 -0.92 -12.35 -4.34
N GLY A 389 -0.02 -11.53 -4.87
CA GLY A 389 -0.31 -10.13 -5.21
C GLY A 389 -1.07 -9.96 -6.54
N GLY A 390 -0.84 -10.86 -7.51
CA GLY A 390 -1.40 -10.77 -8.86
C GLY A 390 -2.48 -11.81 -9.16
N VAL A 391 -2.09 -13.02 -9.52
CA VAL A 391 -2.98 -14.00 -10.18
C VAL A 391 -4.20 -14.39 -9.34
N LEU A 392 -3.99 -14.82 -8.08
CA LEU A 392 -5.07 -15.33 -7.24
C LEU A 392 -6.16 -14.27 -6.93
N PRO A 393 -5.83 -13.06 -6.45
CA PRO A 393 -6.85 -12.05 -6.20
C PRO A 393 -7.56 -11.62 -7.49
N GLU A 394 -6.87 -11.61 -8.63
CA GLU A 394 -7.45 -11.21 -9.91
C GLU A 394 -8.48 -12.23 -10.45
N ILE A 395 -8.27 -13.53 -10.23
CA ILE A 395 -9.27 -14.57 -10.55
C ILE A 395 -10.59 -14.27 -9.82
N TYR A 396 -10.51 -13.87 -8.55
CA TYR A 396 -11.67 -13.55 -7.75
C TYR A 396 -12.28 -12.19 -8.13
N TYR A 397 -11.52 -11.11 -8.04
CA TYR A 397 -12.07 -9.77 -8.23
C TYR A 397 -12.45 -9.47 -9.68
N ARG A 398 -11.60 -9.80 -10.66
CA ARG A 398 -11.83 -9.45 -12.06
C ARG A 398 -12.53 -10.58 -12.79
N GLY A 399 -12.08 -11.81 -12.56
CA GLY A 399 -12.66 -13.00 -13.17
C GLY A 399 -14.11 -13.25 -12.73
N LEU A 400 -14.43 -13.08 -11.45
CA LEU A 400 -15.76 -13.34 -10.92
C LEU A 400 -16.53 -12.05 -10.60
N VAL A 401 -16.06 -11.22 -9.65
CA VAL A 401 -16.84 -10.09 -9.10
C VAL A 401 -17.16 -9.03 -10.16
N GLN A 402 -16.14 -8.54 -10.88
CA GLN A 402 -16.33 -7.51 -11.89
C GLN A 402 -17.24 -8.01 -13.02
N ASN A 403 -16.93 -9.17 -13.58
CA ASN A 403 -17.75 -9.79 -14.62
C ASN A 403 -19.21 -10.03 -14.18
N ALA A 404 -19.44 -10.36 -12.91
CA ALA A 404 -20.77 -10.52 -12.35
C ALA A 404 -21.50 -9.18 -12.25
N LEU A 405 -20.83 -8.13 -11.76
CA LEU A 405 -21.39 -6.78 -11.63
C LEU A 405 -21.68 -6.14 -12.99
N GLU A 406 -20.83 -6.37 -14.00
CA GLU A 406 -21.02 -5.85 -15.36
C GLU A 406 -22.37 -6.25 -15.97
N ARG A 407 -22.94 -7.38 -15.52
CA ARG A 407 -24.27 -7.85 -15.93
C ARG A 407 -25.41 -6.99 -15.40
N TYR A 408 -25.22 -6.32 -14.26
CA TYR A 408 -26.28 -5.60 -13.55
C TYR A 408 -26.13 -4.08 -13.64
N THR A 409 -24.90 -3.58 -13.59
CA THR A 409 -24.62 -2.15 -13.48
C THR A 409 -23.95 -1.56 -14.74
N GLY A 410 -23.55 -2.42 -15.68
CA GLY A 410 -22.79 -2.04 -16.87
C GLY A 410 -21.27 -1.97 -16.65
N GLY A 411 -20.51 -1.82 -17.74
CA GLY A 411 -19.04 -1.90 -17.75
C GLY A 411 -18.36 -0.94 -16.78
N GLY A 412 -18.63 0.36 -16.91
CA GLY A 412 -17.98 1.39 -16.10
C GLY A 412 -18.30 1.31 -14.61
N ALA A 413 -19.58 1.14 -14.27
CA ALA A 413 -20.00 1.03 -12.87
C ALA A 413 -19.43 -0.24 -12.20
N ALA A 414 -19.37 -1.37 -12.92
CA ALA A 414 -18.79 -2.59 -12.37
C ALA A 414 -17.30 -2.47 -12.08
N VAL A 415 -16.52 -1.79 -12.93
CA VAL A 415 -15.10 -1.49 -12.66
C VAL A 415 -14.96 -0.70 -11.36
N LEU A 416 -15.76 0.36 -11.21
CA LEU A 416 -15.74 1.22 -10.01
C LEU A 416 -16.14 0.44 -8.75
N ILE A 417 -17.29 -0.24 -8.78
CA ILE A 417 -17.82 -0.98 -7.62
C ILE A 417 -16.84 -2.08 -7.20
N THR A 418 -16.26 -2.81 -8.15
CA THR A 418 -15.28 -3.87 -7.83
C THR A 418 -14.04 -3.29 -7.15
N ALA A 419 -13.53 -2.15 -7.63
CA ALA A 419 -12.37 -1.50 -7.05
C ALA A 419 -12.64 -1.08 -5.59
N TYR A 420 -13.82 -0.55 -5.30
CA TYR A 420 -14.23 -0.19 -3.94
C TYR A 420 -14.46 -1.42 -3.05
N ILE A 421 -15.14 -2.47 -3.52
CA ILE A 421 -15.32 -3.72 -2.76
C ILE A 421 -13.95 -4.28 -2.35
N ALA A 422 -13.01 -4.34 -3.29
CA ALA A 422 -11.66 -4.85 -3.05
C ALA A 422 -10.81 -3.96 -2.13
N ALA A 423 -11.02 -2.63 -2.15
CA ALA A 423 -10.35 -1.73 -1.21
C ALA A 423 -10.95 -1.84 0.19
N THR A 424 -12.28 -1.90 0.30
CA THR A 424 -12.99 -2.03 1.57
C THR A 424 -12.69 -3.37 2.26
N SER A 425 -12.62 -4.48 1.52
CA SER A 425 -12.26 -5.79 2.08
C SER A 425 -10.85 -5.83 2.68
N ARG A 426 -9.93 -4.97 2.21
CA ARG A 426 -8.59 -4.78 2.78
C ARG A 426 -8.59 -3.86 3.99
N ALA A 427 -9.48 -2.88 4.03
CA ALA A 427 -9.54 -1.89 5.10
C ALA A 427 -10.34 -2.33 6.33
N VAL A 428 -11.46 -3.03 6.14
CA VAL A 428 -12.35 -3.45 7.22
C VAL A 428 -11.62 -4.28 8.29
N PRO A 429 -10.76 -5.26 7.96
CA PRO A 429 -10.02 -5.99 8.97
C PRO A 429 -9.15 -5.11 9.86
N LEU A 430 -8.55 -4.05 9.29
CA LEU A 430 -7.76 -3.09 10.05
C LEU A 430 -8.62 -2.25 11.00
N LEU A 431 -9.82 -1.86 10.56
CA LEU A 431 -10.79 -1.14 11.39
C LEU A 431 -11.30 -2.02 12.53
N LEU A 432 -11.61 -3.29 12.25
CA LEU A 432 -12.07 -4.27 13.23
C LEU A 432 -10.99 -4.63 14.25
N ALA A 433 -9.71 -4.65 13.83
CA ALA A 433 -8.58 -4.85 14.72
C ALA A 433 -8.28 -3.63 15.62
N GLY A 434 -9.08 -2.56 15.55
CA GLY A 434 -8.90 -1.35 16.35
C GLY A 434 -7.61 -0.59 16.04
N VAL A 435 -7.00 -0.86 14.87
CA VAL A 435 -5.76 -0.20 14.48
C VAL A 435 -6.08 1.28 14.25
N PRO A 436 -5.38 2.21 14.92
CA PRO A 436 -5.67 3.63 14.76
C PRO A 436 -5.45 4.05 13.31
N PHE A 437 -6.50 4.57 12.67
CA PHE A 437 -6.40 5.15 11.34
C PHE A 437 -5.95 6.60 11.44
N SER A 438 -4.75 6.89 10.95
CA SER A 438 -4.35 8.26 10.65
C SER A 438 -5.16 8.80 9.46
N ALA A 439 -5.24 10.12 9.32
CA ALA A 439 -5.82 10.74 8.12
C ALA A 439 -5.14 10.22 6.84
N ILE A 440 -3.83 9.96 6.91
CA ILE A 440 -3.03 9.39 5.82
C ILE A 440 -3.50 7.98 5.46
N ARG A 441 -3.76 7.12 6.44
CA ARG A 441 -4.26 5.76 6.18
C ARG A 441 -5.66 5.75 5.57
N TRP A 442 -6.51 6.72 5.92
CA TRP A 442 -7.80 6.93 5.25
C TRP A 442 -7.63 7.28 3.78
N ILE A 443 -6.66 8.11 3.44
CA ILE A 443 -6.34 8.47 2.05
C ILE A 443 -5.83 7.23 1.29
N GLU A 444 -5.02 6.40 1.94
CA GLU A 444 -4.54 5.15 1.35
C GLU A 444 -5.72 4.27 0.92
N VAL A 445 -6.64 4.03 1.86
CA VAL A 445 -7.80 3.15 1.71
C VAL A 445 -8.88 3.72 0.80
N ALA A 446 -9.15 5.02 0.88
CA ALA A 446 -10.28 5.65 0.18
C ALA A 446 -9.90 6.14 -1.23
N VAL A 447 -8.63 6.42 -1.49
CA VAL A 447 -8.18 7.03 -2.75
C VAL A 447 -7.16 6.15 -3.47
N THR A 448 -6.00 5.91 -2.86
CA THR A 448 -4.87 5.30 -3.60
C THR A 448 -5.11 3.82 -3.93
N THR A 449 -5.66 3.06 -2.99
CA THR A 449 -5.94 1.63 -3.16
C THR A 449 -7.06 1.41 -4.19
N PRO A 450 -8.23 2.09 -4.08
CA PRO A 450 -9.27 2.04 -5.11
C PRO A 450 -8.74 2.48 -6.48
N ALA A 451 -7.92 3.53 -6.55
CA ALA A 451 -7.37 4.00 -7.82
C ALA A 451 -6.52 2.93 -8.52
N ALA A 452 -5.63 2.26 -7.79
CA ALA A 452 -4.82 1.16 -8.34
C ALA A 452 -5.70 0.01 -8.86
N LEU A 453 -6.75 -0.33 -8.09
CA LEU A 453 -7.68 -1.41 -8.42
C LEU A 453 -8.61 -1.03 -9.58
N LEU A 454 -8.94 0.25 -9.73
CA LEU A 454 -9.72 0.83 -10.82
C LEU A 454 -8.93 0.77 -12.12
N ILE A 455 -7.64 1.15 -12.11
CA ILE A 455 -6.77 1.02 -13.29
C ILE A 455 -6.66 -0.44 -13.72
N ALA A 456 -6.45 -1.36 -12.78
CA ALA A 456 -6.41 -2.79 -13.06
C ALA A 456 -7.75 -3.32 -13.61
N GLY A 457 -8.88 -2.90 -13.02
CA GLY A 457 -10.21 -3.28 -13.48
C GLY A 457 -10.56 -2.72 -14.86
N TYR A 458 -10.15 -1.48 -15.16
CA TYR A 458 -10.32 -0.88 -16.48
C TYR A 458 -9.44 -1.55 -17.53
N LEU A 459 -8.19 -1.87 -17.19
CA LEU A 459 -7.28 -2.65 -18.03
C LEU A 459 -7.87 -4.04 -18.33
N TYR A 460 -8.43 -4.72 -17.33
CA TYR A 460 -9.14 -5.97 -17.51
C TYR A 460 -10.39 -5.80 -18.39
N HIS A 461 -11.19 -4.76 -18.17
CA HIS A 461 -12.39 -4.49 -18.97
C HIS A 461 -12.08 -4.35 -20.46
N ARG A 462 -10.98 -3.68 -20.79
CA ARG A 462 -10.52 -3.44 -22.17
C ARG A 462 -9.87 -4.68 -22.81
N THR A 463 -9.09 -5.45 -22.05
CA THR A 463 -8.32 -6.59 -22.59
C THR A 463 -9.04 -7.92 -22.49
N ARG A 464 -10.00 -8.04 -21.56
CA ARG A 464 -10.62 -9.29 -21.09
C ARG A 464 -9.61 -10.37 -20.69
N SER A 465 -8.40 -9.98 -20.32
CA SER A 465 -7.33 -10.90 -19.96
C SER A 465 -6.88 -10.63 -18.53
N LEU A 466 -6.96 -11.65 -17.67
CA LEU A 466 -6.42 -11.56 -16.32
C LEU A 466 -4.91 -11.35 -16.32
N ALA A 467 -4.21 -11.73 -17.39
CA ALA A 467 -2.77 -11.53 -17.49
C ALA A 467 -2.39 -10.05 -17.37
N ALA A 468 -3.20 -9.13 -17.91
CA ALA A 468 -2.91 -7.70 -17.86
C ALA A 468 -2.98 -7.16 -16.42
N SER A 469 -4.08 -7.43 -15.73
CA SER A 469 -4.31 -6.95 -14.37
C SER A 469 -3.43 -7.68 -13.35
N ALA A 470 -3.21 -8.99 -13.51
CA ALA A 470 -2.30 -9.76 -12.67
C ALA A 470 -0.84 -9.32 -12.81
N THR A 471 -0.39 -9.02 -14.04
CA THR A 471 0.96 -8.47 -14.26
C THR A 471 1.10 -7.11 -13.60
N LEU A 472 0.12 -6.22 -13.78
CA LEU A 472 0.11 -4.90 -13.14
C LEU A 472 0.18 -5.02 -11.61
N GLN A 473 -0.74 -5.76 -10.99
CA GLN A 473 -0.77 -5.92 -9.52
C GLN A 473 0.47 -6.64 -8.98
N GLY A 474 0.94 -7.66 -9.71
CA GLY A 474 2.18 -8.36 -9.37
C GLY A 474 3.37 -7.41 -9.36
N LEU A 475 3.48 -6.49 -10.32
CA LEU A 475 4.54 -5.48 -10.36
C LEU A 475 4.41 -4.43 -9.25
N LEU A 476 3.18 -3.99 -8.93
CA LEU A 476 2.95 -3.09 -7.79
C LEU A 476 3.38 -3.73 -6.46
N ALA A 477 3.24 -5.04 -6.32
CA ALA A 477 3.72 -5.77 -5.16
C ALA A 477 5.24 -6.03 -5.22
N LEU A 478 5.79 -6.29 -6.41
CA LEU A 478 7.16 -6.75 -6.61
C LEU A 478 8.18 -5.61 -6.66
N LEU A 479 7.96 -4.62 -7.53
CA LEU A 479 8.97 -3.61 -7.83
C LEU A 479 9.38 -2.79 -6.61
N PRO A 480 8.49 -2.34 -5.71
CA PRO A 480 8.91 -1.64 -4.49
C PRO A 480 9.74 -2.48 -3.53
N GLN A 481 9.72 -3.81 -3.66
CA GLN A 481 10.54 -4.72 -2.85
C GLN A 481 11.91 -5.00 -3.46
N ILE A 482 12.09 -4.78 -4.76
CA ILE A 482 13.35 -5.11 -5.45
C ILE A 482 14.10 -3.83 -5.89
N LEU A 483 13.40 -2.78 -6.29
CA LEU A 483 14.02 -1.52 -6.68
C LEU A 483 14.45 -0.71 -5.46
N ARG A 484 15.58 -0.01 -5.59
CA ARG A 484 16.05 1.05 -4.69
C ARG A 484 15.94 2.38 -5.42
N PHE A 485 15.40 3.42 -4.79
CA PHE A 485 15.09 4.70 -5.43
C PHE A 485 15.95 5.87 -4.92
#